data_AF-A0A7J7KIX2-F1
#
_entry.id   AF-A0A7J7KIX2-F1
#
_cell.length_a   1.000
_cell.length_b   1.000
_cell.length_c   1.000
_cell.angle_alpha   90.00
_cell.angle_beta   90.00
_cell.angle_gamma   90.00
#
_symmetry.space_group_name_H-M   'P 1'
#
loop_
_entity.id
_entity.type
_entity.pdbx_description
1 polymer ?
#
loop_
_entity_poly.entity_id
_entity_poly.type
_entity_poly.pdbx_seq_one_letter_code
_entity_poly.pdbx_strand_id
1 'polypeptide(L)'
;MQTDTVTKDDGTIKRSAQYILLICSLFYISYVPTFVSVILDVVGSISSAVISATRWAAIIVQSLYGALNSLLYVYMTPGYRLHIKNLFTKSQTLAKVTPDKRSAATA
;
A
#
# COMPACT_ATOMS: atom_id res chain seq x y z
N MET A 1 1.76 -21.41 -42.57
CA MET A 1 1.74 -21.74 -41.13
C MET A 1 2.71 -20.80 -40.46
N GLN A 2 2.24 -19.66 -39.98
CA GLN A 2 3.08 -18.62 -39.39
C GLN A 2 3.15 -18.90 -37.88
N THR A 3 4.35 -19.25 -37.41
CA THR A 3 4.67 -19.30 -35.98
C THR A 3 4.70 -17.86 -35.49
N ASP A 4 3.55 -17.39 -35.00
CA ASP A 4 3.46 -16.14 -34.25
C ASP A 4 4.14 -16.35 -32.90
N THR A 5 5.44 -16.13 -32.86
CA THR A 5 6.17 -15.91 -31.62
C THR A 5 5.70 -14.58 -31.02
N VAL A 6 4.77 -14.68 -30.08
CA VAL A 6 4.38 -13.61 -29.17
C VAL A 6 5.61 -13.26 -28.31
N THR A 7 6.47 -12.38 -28.81
CA THR A 7 7.56 -11.73 -28.06
C THR A 7 7.12 -10.34 -27.62
N LYS A 8 5.98 -10.24 -26.92
CA LYS A 8 5.51 -8.98 -26.30
C LYS A 8 5.43 -8.99 -24.77
N ASP A 9 5.73 -10.11 -24.10
CA ASP A 9 5.49 -10.25 -22.66
C ASP A 9 6.68 -9.94 -21.73
N ASP A 10 7.92 -9.85 -22.25
CA ASP A 10 9.11 -9.70 -21.40
C ASP A 10 9.18 -8.36 -20.64
N GLY A 11 8.65 -7.28 -21.22
CA GLY A 11 8.71 -5.95 -20.62
C GLY A 11 7.73 -5.76 -19.45
N THR A 12 6.54 -6.35 -19.54
CA THR A 12 5.49 -6.24 -18.52
C THR A 12 5.82 -7.11 -17.31
N ILE A 13 6.31 -8.34 -17.53
CA ILE A 13 6.73 -9.24 -16.46
C ILE A 13 7.90 -8.64 -15.65
N LYS A 14 8.90 -8.06 -16.32
CA LYS A 14 10.03 -7.40 -15.65
C LYS A 14 9.59 -6.25 -14.75
N ARG A 15 8.66 -5.40 -15.21
CA ARG A 15 8.12 -4.30 -14.40
C ARG A 15 7.33 -4.79 -13.19
N SER A 16 6.51 -5.84 -13.36
CA SER A 16 5.79 -6.47 -12.25
C SER A 16 6.74 -7.10 -11.22
N ALA A 17 7.82 -7.75 -11.66
CA ALA A 17 8.83 -8.31 -10.77
C ALA A 17 9.58 -7.20 -10.00
N GLN A 18 9.97 -6.12 -10.67
CA GLN A 18 10.59 -4.95 -10.03
C GLN A 18 9.70 -4.33 -8.96
N TYR A 19 8.39 -4.28 -9.22
CA TYR A 19 7.39 -3.80 -8.26
C TYR A 19 7.31 -4.69 -7.00
N ILE A 20 7.22 -6.01 -7.18
CA ILE A 20 7.20 -6.96 -6.06
C ILE A 20 8.48 -6.82 -5.24
N LEU A 21 9.64 -6.72 -5.90
CA LEU A 21 10.91 -6.50 -5.23
C LEU A 21 10.92 -5.19 -4.44
N LEU A 22 10.41 -4.09 -5.01
CA LEU A 22 10.32 -2.81 -4.33
C LEU A 22 9.45 -2.88 -3.07
N ILE A 23 8.28 -3.53 -3.14
CA ILE A 23 7.41 -3.74 -1.96
C ILE A 23 8.15 -4.54 -0.90
N CYS A 24 8.78 -5.65 -1.29
CA CYS A 24 9.55 -6.47 -0.36
C CYS A 24 10.68 -5.67 0.30
N SER A 25 11.44 -4.89 -0.45
CA SER A 25 12.50 -4.03 0.10
C SER A 25 11.96 -3.01 1.10
N LEU A 26 10.86 -2.33 0.75
CA LEU A 26 10.23 -1.35 1.65
C LEU A 26 9.65 -2.01 2.90
N PHE A 27 9.09 -3.22 2.78
CA PHE A 27 8.63 -4.00 3.93
C PHE A 27 9.79 -4.32 4.88
N TYR A 28 10.90 -4.84 4.36
CA TYR A 28 12.08 -5.15 5.17
C TYR A 28 12.62 -3.90 5.88
N ILE A 29 12.80 -2.80 5.17
CA ILE A 29 13.28 -1.52 5.75
C ILE A 29 12.36 -1.04 6.88
N SER A 30 11.06 -1.26 6.75
CA SER A 30 10.07 -0.71 7.69
C SER A 30 9.84 -1.59 8.91
N TYR A 31 9.91 -2.90 8.77
CA TYR A 31 9.56 -3.83 9.85
C TYR A 31 10.78 -4.41 10.59
N VAL A 32 11.92 -4.60 9.92
CA VAL A 32 13.12 -5.15 10.56
C VAL A 32 13.58 -4.31 11.77
N PRO A 33 13.66 -2.96 11.68
CA PRO A 33 14.06 -2.15 12.84
C PRO A 33 13.16 -2.36 14.06
N THR A 34 11.86 -2.57 13.83
CA THR A 34 10.87 -2.87 14.88
C THR A 34 11.19 -4.18 15.57
N PHE A 35 11.40 -5.25 14.80
CA PHE A 35 11.71 -6.56 15.36
C PHE A 35 13.04 -6.56 16.10
N VAL A 36 14.07 -5.93 15.52
CA VAL A 36 15.38 -5.77 16.16
C VAL A 36 15.24 -5.00 17.48
N SER A 37 14.47 -3.91 17.51
CA SER A 37 14.22 -3.16 18.74
C SER A 37 13.52 -3.98 19.82
N VAL A 38 12.57 -4.84 19.45
CA VAL A 38 11.87 -5.73 20.41
C VAL A 38 12.83 -6.78 20.96
N ILE A 39 13.67 -7.38 20.10
CA ILE A 39 14.67 -8.37 20.53
C ILE A 39 15.66 -7.72 21.51
N LEU A 40 16.15 -6.52 21.20
CA LEU A 40 17.11 -5.80 22.05
C LEU A 40 16.53 -5.41 23.41
N ASP A 41 15.22 -5.10 23.46
CA ASP A 41 14.49 -4.87 24.72
C ASP A 41 14.39 -6.15 25.56
N VAL A 42 14.04 -7.27 24.94
CA VAL A 42 13.92 -8.57 25.62
C VAL A 42 15.27 -9.07 26.15
N VAL A 43 16.35 -8.88 25.39
CA VAL A 43 17.70 -9.30 25.78
C VAL A 43 18.31 -8.34 26.84
N GLY A 44 17.71 -7.17 27.06
CA GLY A 44 18.19 -6.19 28.04
C GLY A 44 19.54 -5.57 27.68
N SER A 45 19.90 -5.55 26.39
CA SER A 45 21.23 -5.15 25.91
C SER A 45 21.39 -3.64 25.70
N ILE A 46 20.31 -2.86 25.82
CA ILE A 46 20.28 -1.42 25.53
C ILE A 46 19.41 -0.67 26.55
N SER A 47 19.72 0.60 26.80
CA SER A 47 18.91 1.47 27.66
C SER A 47 17.46 1.65 27.16
N SER A 48 16.54 1.79 28.12
CA SER A 48 15.11 1.98 27.86
C SER A 48 14.78 3.22 27.03
N ALA A 49 15.57 4.30 27.17
CA ALA A 49 15.41 5.52 26.40
C ALA A 49 15.68 5.30 24.90
N VAL A 50 16.74 4.55 24.56
CA VAL A 50 17.09 4.24 23.17
C VAL A 50 16.04 3.30 22.56
N ILE A 51 15.56 2.31 23.33
CA ILE A 51 14.48 1.41 22.90
C ILE A 51 13.20 2.20 22.61
N SER A 52 12.81 3.11 23.50
CA SER A 52 11.63 3.97 23.31
C SER A 52 11.75 4.83 22.05
N ALA A 53 12.89 5.50 21.85
CA ALA A 53 13.14 6.31 20.66
C ALA A 53 13.09 5.46 19.38
N THR A 54 13.69 4.26 19.40
CA THR A 54 13.71 3.35 18.25
C THR A 54 12.31 2.85 17.90
N ARG A 55 11.47 2.55 18.90
CA ARG A 55 10.06 2.19 18.70
C ARG A 55 9.27 3.30 18.03
N TRP A 56 9.42 4.55 18.50
CA TRP A 56 8.74 5.69 17.88
C TRP A 56 9.18 5.91 16.43
N ALA A 57 10.49 5.85 16.16
CA ALA A 57 11.01 5.93 14.80
C ALA A 57 10.44 4.81 13.91
N ALA A 58 10.40 3.58 14.42
CA ALA A 58 9.88 2.44 13.70
C ALA A 58 8.37 2.55 13.39
N ILE A 59 7.57 3.09 14.30
CA ILE A 59 6.14 3.36 14.07
C ILE A 59 5.95 4.38 12.94
N ILE A 60 6.77 5.44 12.92
CA ILE A 60 6.72 6.45 11.85
C ILE A 60 7.06 5.81 10.50
N VAL A 61 8.14 5.02 10.43
CA VAL A 61 8.55 4.36 9.18
C VAL A 61 7.49 3.36 8.69
N GLN A 62 6.89 2.57 9.58
CA GLN A 62 5.80 1.65 9.23
C GLN A 62 4.56 2.39 8.71
N SER A 63 4.22 3.52 9.31
CA SER A 63 3.09 4.35 8.86
C SER A 63 3.34 4.92 7.47
N LEU A 64 4.57 5.40 7.21
CA LEU A 64 4.99 5.86 5.89
C LEU A 64 4.97 4.73 4.87
N TYR A 65 5.39 3.52 5.23
CA TYR A 65 5.30 2.35 4.37
C TYR A 65 3.87 2.03 3.96
N GLY A 66 2.90 2.07 4.89
CA GLY A 66 1.49 1.86 4.57
C GLY A 66 1.01 2.84 3.51
N ALA A 67 1.32 4.13 3.67
CA ALA A 67 0.97 5.17 2.71
C ALA A 67 1.67 4.97 1.35
N LEU A 68 2.98 4.69 1.36
CA LEU A 68 3.76 4.47 0.14
C LEU A 68 3.29 3.23 -0.62
N ASN A 69 2.94 2.15 0.06
CA ASN A 69 2.46 0.93 -0.57
C ASN A 69 1.14 1.17 -1.32
N SER A 70 0.18 1.87 -0.71
CA SER A 70 -1.06 2.27 -1.39
C SER A 70 -0.78 3.17 -2.60
N LEU A 71 0.15 4.11 -2.46
CA LEU A 71 0.54 5.01 -3.55
C LEU A 71 1.18 4.25 -4.72
N LEU A 72 2.08 3.32 -4.41
CA LEU A 72 2.76 2.45 -5.36
C LEU A 72 1.75 1.58 -6.13
N TYR A 73 0.74 1.02 -5.46
CA TYR A 73 -0.34 0.29 -6.11
C TYR A 73 -1.11 1.14 -7.14
N VAL A 74 -1.40 2.41 -6.81
CA VAL A 74 -2.09 3.34 -7.71
C VAL A 74 -1.26 3.68 -8.95
N TYR A 75 0.04 3.91 -8.80
CA TYR A 75 0.89 4.30 -9.93
C TYR A 75 1.34 3.14 -10.80
N MET A 76 1.63 1.99 -10.20
CA MET A 76 2.26 0.86 -10.90
C MET A 76 1.27 -0.17 -11.45
N THR A 77 0.02 -0.16 -10.97
CA THR A 77 -1.02 -1.10 -11.44
C THR A 77 -2.15 -0.34 -12.15
N PRO A 78 -2.11 -0.19 -13.49
CA PRO A 78 -3.11 0.57 -14.25
C PRO A 78 -4.55 0.09 -14.01
N GLY A 79 -4.76 -1.22 -13.86
CA GLY A 79 -6.06 -1.81 -13.55
C GLY A 79 -6.61 -1.36 -12.19
N TYR A 80 -5.75 -1.20 -11.19
CA TYR A 80 -6.13 -0.75 -9.85
C TYR A 80 -6.56 0.73 -9.86
N ARG A 81 -5.83 1.59 -10.58
CA ARG A 81 -6.21 2.99 -10.79
C ARG A 81 -7.57 3.13 -11.48
N LEU A 82 -7.81 2.34 -12.51
CA LEU A 82 -9.10 2.32 -13.23
C LEU A 82 -10.24 1.86 -12.29
N HIS A 83 -9.99 0.84 -11.50
CA HIS A 83 -10.94 0.33 -10.52
C HIS A 83 -11.32 1.38 -9.47
N ILE A 84 -10.33 2.08 -8.89
CA ILE A 84 -10.57 3.18 -7.93
C ILE A 84 -11.40 4.29 -8.58
N LYS A 85 -11.05 4.72 -9.81
CA LYS A 85 -11.81 5.75 -10.52
C LYS A 85 -13.27 5.33 -10.72
N ASN A 86 -13.51 4.07 -11.09
CA ASN A 86 -14.85 3.54 -11.27
C ASN A 86 -15.64 3.46 -9.97
N LEU A 87 -14.99 3.11 -8.84
CA LEU A 87 -15.62 3.16 -7.52
C LEU A 87 -16.07 4.57 -7.16
N PHE A 88 -15.21 5.58 -7.33
CA PHE A 88 -15.58 6.98 -7.07
C PHE A 88 -16.74 7.45 -7.94
N THR A 89 -16.69 7.18 -9.25
CA THR A 89 -17.78 7.54 -10.17
C THR A 89 -19.09 6.88 -9.76
N LYS A 90 -19.07 5.58 -9.43
CA LYS A 90 -20.27 4.85 -8.98
C LYS A 90 -20.85 5.43 -7.69
N SER A 91 -20.01 5.74 -6.69
CA SER A 91 -20.45 6.34 -5.44
C SER A 91 -21.09 7.72 -5.64
N GLN A 92 -20.53 8.54 -6.53
CA GLN A 92 -21.12 9.84 -6.88
C GLN A 92 -22.44 9.71 -7.62
N THR A 93 -22.55 8.76 -8.55
CA THR A 93 -23.81 8.47 -9.23
C THR A 93 -24.87 7.96 -8.24
N LEU A 94 -24.50 7.08 -7.31
CA LEU A 94 -25.40 6.59 -6.27
C LEU A 94 -25.88 7.75 -5.37
N ALA A 95 -24.98 8.61 -4.90
CA ALA A 95 -25.32 9.76 -4.08
C ALA A 95 -26.25 10.76 -4.78
N LYS A 96 -26.14 10.90 -6.11
CA LYS A 96 -27.04 11.75 -6.91
C LYS A 96 -28.41 11.12 -7.14
N VAL A 97 -28.50 9.78 -7.24
CA VAL A 97 -29.75 9.04 -7.52
C VAL A 97 -30.58 8.81 -6.26
N THR A 98 -29.96 8.78 -5.08
CA THR A 98 -30.67 8.81 -3.79
C THR A 98 -30.52 10.18 -3.12
N PRO A 99 -31.26 11.22 -3.55
CA PRO A 99 -31.40 12.42 -2.73
C PRO A 99 -32.00 12.01 -1.38
N ASP A 100 -31.50 12.65 -0.33
CA ASP A 100 -31.66 12.27 1.06
C ASP A 100 -33.11 11.92 1.43
N LYS A 101 -33.42 10.62 1.61
CA LYS A 101 -34.72 10.17 2.14
C LYS A 101 -35.00 10.74 3.55
N ARG A 102 -34.00 11.32 4.22
CA ARG A 102 -34.18 12.03 5.49
C ARG A 102 -34.95 13.35 5.35
N SER A 103 -34.95 13.99 4.17
CA SER A 103 -35.80 15.18 3.91
C SER A 103 -37.20 14.83 3.39
N ALA A 104 -37.51 13.55 3.15
CA ALA A 104 -38.81 13.11 2.63
C ALA A 104 -39.78 12.61 3.73
N ALA A 105 -39.33 12.50 4.99
CA ALA A 105 -40.12 12.01 6.13
C ALA A 105 -40.76 13.13 6.97
N THR A 106 -40.81 14.36 6.44
CA THR A 106 -41.41 15.55 7.09
C THR A 106 -42.40 16.30 6.18
N ALA A 107 -43.00 15.59 5.22
CA ALA A 107 -44.15 16.06 4.44
C ALA A 107 -45.41 15.29 4.86
#